data_AF-A0A2V5HMD8-F1
#
_entry.id   AF-A0A2V5HMD8-F1
#
_cell.length_a   1.000
_cell.length_b   1.000
_cell.length_c   1.000
_cell.angle_alpha   90.00
_cell.angle_beta   90.00
_cell.angle_gamma   90.00
#
_symmetry.space_group_name_H-M   'P 1'
#
loop_
_entity.id
_entity.type
_entity.pdbx_description
1 polymer ?
#
loop_
_entity_poly.entity_id
_entity_poly.type
_entity_poly.pdbx_seq_one_letter_code
_entity_poly.pdbx_strand_id
1 'polypeptide(L)'
;MAALGPIHGVEGLICSLTLQPYPTSLLEKSEQQGGNSLGLTATEGPLVPLLLLSYWKNSSDDAAVLGVMQTALAKIKAEATARNQHVPFEFLNYAWSSQDPVTSYGSENKSQLQAVSREFDPEGVFQKLVPGGLKLFA
;
A
#
# COMPACT_ATOMS: atom_id res chain seq x y z
N MET A 1 -24.48 -0.04 3.78
CA MET A 1 -24.55 1.43 3.79
C MET A 1 -24.15 2.09 5.13
N ALA A 2 -24.01 1.37 6.26
CA ALA A 2 -23.70 1.98 7.56
C ALA A 2 -22.28 2.58 7.70
N ALA A 3 -21.28 2.10 6.95
CA ALA A 3 -19.88 2.50 7.13
C ALA A 3 -19.58 3.96 6.72
N LEU A 4 -20.35 4.53 5.79
CA LEU A 4 -20.14 5.88 5.27
C LEU A 4 -21.04 6.94 5.94
N GLY A 5 -21.90 6.52 6.89
CA GLY A 5 -22.82 7.41 7.60
C GLY A 5 -22.19 8.72 8.11
N PRO A 6 -21.00 8.67 8.73
CA PRO A 6 -20.33 9.88 9.23
C PRO A 6 -19.96 10.92 8.17
N ILE A 7 -19.86 10.54 6.89
CA ILE A 7 -19.39 11.42 5.80
C ILE A 7 -20.41 11.57 4.66
N HIS A 8 -21.64 11.09 4.83
CA HIS A 8 -22.68 11.16 3.79
C HIS A 8 -23.02 12.59 3.35
N GLY A 9 -22.84 13.57 4.24
CA GLY A 9 -23.10 15.00 3.95
C GLY A 9 -21.92 15.77 3.38
N VAL A 10 -20.76 15.14 3.18
CA VAL A 10 -19.56 15.81 2.66
C VAL A 10 -19.79 16.23 1.21
N GLU A 11 -19.60 17.51 0.94
CA GLU A 11 -19.83 18.08 -0.38
C GLU A 11 -18.82 17.54 -1.40
N GLY A 12 -19.33 17.04 -2.53
CA GLY A 12 -18.50 16.48 -3.61
C GLY A 12 -17.82 15.16 -3.26
N LEU A 13 -18.29 14.45 -2.22
CA LEU A 13 -17.72 13.17 -1.83
C LEU A 13 -17.88 12.12 -2.94
N ILE A 14 -16.76 11.55 -3.37
CA ILE A 14 -16.68 10.37 -4.23
C ILE A 14 -15.82 9.35 -3.50
N CYS A 15 -16.35 8.15 -3.28
CA CYS A 15 -15.60 7.03 -2.72
C CYS A 15 -15.50 5.91 -3.77
N SER A 16 -14.31 5.37 -3.94
CA SER A 16 -14.03 4.23 -4.81
C SER A 16 -13.32 3.13 -4.02
N LEU A 17 -13.78 1.90 -4.21
CA LEU A 17 -13.08 0.68 -3.80
C LEU A 17 -12.47 0.06 -5.06
N THR A 18 -11.15 0.06 -5.15
CA THR A 18 -10.42 -0.51 -6.28
C THR A 18 -9.76 -1.82 -5.86
N LEU A 19 -9.95 -2.86 -6.67
CA LEU A 19 -9.32 -4.17 -6.51
C LEU A 19 -8.30 -4.36 -7.62
N GLN A 20 -7.04 -4.65 -7.27
CA GLN A 20 -5.93 -4.77 -8.23
C GLN A 20 -5.38 -6.19 -8.19
N PRO A 21 -5.96 -7.15 -8.93
CA PRO A 21 -5.59 -8.57 -8.79
C PRO A 21 -4.22 -8.88 -9.39
N TYR A 22 -3.43 -9.67 -8.66
CA TYR A 22 -2.24 -10.36 -9.15
C TYR A 22 -2.55 -11.86 -9.23
N PRO A 23 -2.82 -12.40 -10.44
CA PRO A 23 -3.11 -13.81 -10.60
C PRO A 23 -1.85 -14.65 -10.34
N THR A 24 -2.02 -15.89 -9.88
CA THR A 24 -0.91 -16.82 -9.62
C THR A 24 0.01 -16.99 -10.83
N SER A 25 -0.55 -17.05 -12.05
CA SER A 25 0.24 -17.17 -13.28
C SER A 25 1.19 -15.98 -13.53
N LEU A 26 0.83 -14.78 -13.08
CA LEU A 26 1.72 -13.61 -13.14
C LEU A 26 2.86 -13.78 -12.15
N LEU A 27 2.57 -14.21 -10.92
CA LEU A 27 3.56 -14.39 -9.86
C LEU A 27 4.54 -15.52 -10.21
N GLU A 28 4.04 -16.66 -10.68
CA GLU A 28 4.87 -17.76 -11.19
C GLU A 28 5.79 -17.30 -12.32
N LYS A 29 5.27 -16.45 -13.23
CA LYS A 29 6.08 -15.95 -14.33
C LYS A 29 7.16 -14.97 -13.85
N SER A 30 6.86 -14.15 -12.86
CA SER A 30 7.83 -13.27 -12.20
C SER A 30 8.96 -14.09 -11.55
N GLU A 31 8.63 -15.13 -10.80
CA GLU A 31 9.61 -16.02 -10.17
C GLU A 31 10.53 -16.68 -11.20
N GLN A 32 9.98 -17.19 -12.31
CA GLN A 32 10.74 -17.77 -13.42
C GLN A 32 11.70 -16.78 -14.10
N GLN A 33 11.48 -15.47 -13.94
CA GLN A 33 12.29 -14.40 -14.52
C GLN A 33 13.24 -13.74 -13.51
N GLY A 34 13.44 -14.36 -12.34
CA GLY A 34 14.34 -13.85 -11.30
C GLY A 34 13.63 -13.14 -10.15
N GLY A 35 12.29 -13.21 -10.08
CA GLY A 35 11.49 -12.65 -8.99
C GLY A 35 11.09 -11.19 -9.21
N ASN A 36 10.79 -10.49 -8.12
CA ASN A 36 10.42 -9.08 -8.11
C ASN A 36 10.90 -8.42 -6.80
N SER A 37 11.13 -7.10 -6.86
CA SER A 37 11.58 -6.33 -5.69
C SER A 37 10.47 -6.04 -4.66
N LEU A 38 9.28 -6.60 -4.86
CA LEU A 38 8.11 -6.40 -4.00
C LEU A 38 7.90 -7.54 -3.00
N GLY A 39 8.67 -8.65 -3.13
CA GLY A 39 8.58 -9.81 -2.25
C GLY A 39 7.37 -10.70 -2.44
N LEU A 40 6.66 -10.52 -3.56
CA LEU A 40 5.47 -11.31 -3.86
C LEU A 40 5.84 -12.63 -4.51
N THR A 41 5.22 -13.72 -4.06
CA THR A 41 5.49 -15.07 -4.55
C THR A 41 4.21 -15.82 -4.89
N ALA A 42 4.28 -16.82 -5.76
CA ALA A 42 3.11 -17.61 -6.14
C ALA A 42 2.56 -18.44 -4.96
N THR A 43 3.39 -18.71 -3.95
CA THR A 43 3.02 -19.50 -2.76
C THR A 43 1.97 -18.81 -1.89
N GLU A 44 1.82 -17.50 -2.02
CA GLU A 44 0.79 -16.72 -1.31
C GLU A 44 -0.60 -16.83 -1.99
N GLY A 45 -0.67 -17.51 -3.14
CA GLY A 45 -1.89 -17.63 -3.94
C GLY A 45 -2.17 -16.37 -4.79
N PRO A 46 -3.39 -16.24 -5.34
CA PRO A 46 -3.78 -15.01 -6.02
C PRO A 46 -3.92 -13.87 -4.99
N LEU A 47 -3.28 -12.74 -5.28
CA LEU A 47 -3.31 -11.57 -4.40
C LEU A 47 -4.25 -10.51 -4.95
N VAL A 48 -4.88 -9.74 -4.06
CA VAL A 48 -5.71 -8.59 -4.45
C VAL A 48 -5.42 -7.41 -3.53
N PRO A 49 -4.40 -6.59 -3.85
CA PRO A 49 -4.26 -5.26 -3.29
C PRO A 49 -5.56 -4.46 -3.40
N LEU A 50 -5.94 -3.83 -2.30
CA LEU A 50 -7.16 -3.04 -2.17
C LEU A 50 -6.80 -1.57 -1.95
N LEU A 51 -7.45 -0.69 -2.69
CA LEU A 51 -7.32 0.75 -2.54
C LEU A 51 -8.69 1.38 -2.24
N LEU A 52 -8.77 2.10 -1.12
CA LEU A 52 -9.85 3.03 -0.83
C LEU A 52 -9.41 4.42 -1.29
N LEU A 53 -10.05 4.90 -2.36
CA LEU A 53 -9.76 6.21 -2.94
C LEU A 53 -10.95 7.12 -2.71
N SER A 54 -10.69 8.33 -2.20
CA SER A 54 -11.76 9.29 -1.91
C SER A 54 -11.38 10.67 -2.42
N TYR A 55 -12.39 11.39 -2.92
CA TYR A 55 -12.31 12.79 -3.33
C TYR A 55 -13.41 13.56 -2.62
N TRP A 56 -13.13 14.78 -2.20
CA TRP A 56 -14.09 15.68 -1.57
C TRP A 56 -13.68 17.13 -1.85
N LYS A 57 -14.61 18.06 -1.66
CA LYS A 57 -14.41 19.45 -2.10
C LYS A 57 -13.65 20.32 -1.10
N ASN A 58 -13.96 20.20 0.19
CA ASN A 58 -13.53 21.16 1.21
C ASN A 58 -12.52 20.52 2.18
N SER A 59 -11.37 21.17 2.39
CA SER A 59 -10.34 20.63 3.29
C SER A 59 -10.75 20.57 4.77
N SER A 60 -11.84 21.26 5.14
CA SER A 60 -12.45 21.14 6.47
C SER A 60 -12.93 19.72 6.77
N ASP A 61 -13.18 18.91 5.74
CA ASP A 61 -13.70 17.55 5.86
C ASP A 61 -12.59 16.48 5.89
N ASP A 62 -11.32 16.87 5.72
CA ASP A 62 -10.16 15.95 5.60
C ASP A 62 -10.13 14.93 6.74
N ALA A 63 -10.20 15.40 7.99
CA ALA A 63 -10.11 14.54 9.16
C ALA A 63 -11.26 13.53 9.23
N ALA A 64 -12.47 13.95 8.85
CA ALA A 64 -13.65 13.08 8.87
C ALA A 64 -13.55 12.00 7.78
N VAL A 65 -13.20 12.38 6.55
CA VAL A 65 -13.07 11.45 5.43
C VAL A 65 -11.91 10.48 5.66
N LEU A 66 -10.73 10.98 6.00
CA LEU A 66 -9.56 10.14 6.27
C LEU A 66 -9.81 9.18 7.44
N GLY A 67 -10.45 9.66 8.52
CA GLY A 67 -10.78 8.83 9.68
C GLY A 67 -11.72 7.67 9.34
N VAL A 68 -12.73 7.90 8.49
CA VAL A 68 -13.62 6.83 8.01
C VAL A 68 -12.85 5.83 7.13
N MET A 69 -12.03 6.31 6.19
CA MET A 69 -11.26 5.43 5.29
C MET A 69 -10.24 4.58 6.04
N GLN A 70 -9.49 5.16 6.97
CA GLN A 70 -8.53 4.44 7.82
C GLN A 70 -9.24 3.39 8.69
N THR A 71 -10.39 3.75 9.27
CA THR A 71 -11.20 2.79 10.06
C THR A 71 -11.71 1.64 9.20
N ALA A 72 -12.15 1.92 7.97
CA ALA A 72 -12.60 0.89 7.03
C ALA A 72 -11.45 -0.05 6.65
N LEU A 73 -10.28 0.49 6.29
CA LEU A 73 -9.10 -0.30 5.96
C LEU A 73 -8.64 -1.17 7.13
N ALA A 74 -8.63 -0.62 8.35
CA ALA A 74 -8.29 -1.38 9.56
C ALA A 74 -9.25 -2.56 9.81
N LYS A 75 -10.56 -2.36 9.60
CA LYS A 75 -11.57 -3.43 9.71
C LYS A 75 -11.38 -4.50 8.63
N ILE A 76 -11.10 -4.10 7.40
CA ILE A 76 -10.81 -5.04 6.30
C ILE A 76 -9.58 -5.88 6.63
N LYS A 77 -8.50 -5.24 7.10
CA LYS A 77 -7.26 -5.92 7.51
C LYS A 77 -7.53 -6.90 8.66
N ALA A 78 -8.28 -6.49 9.68
CA ALA A 78 -8.63 -7.36 10.81
C ALA A 78 -9.41 -8.60 10.36
N GLU A 79 -10.40 -8.43 9.47
CA GLU A 79 -11.18 -9.55 8.93
C GLU A 79 -10.33 -10.50 8.07
N ALA A 80 -9.48 -9.96 7.19
CA ALA A 80 -8.55 -10.77 6.39
C ALA A 80 -7.58 -11.57 7.27
N THR A 81 -7.05 -10.96 8.34
CA THR A 81 -6.19 -11.64 9.31
C THR A 81 -6.96 -12.74 10.04
N ALA A 82 -8.19 -12.47 10.51
CA ALA A 82 -9.02 -13.47 11.19
C ALA A 82 -9.31 -14.71 10.32
N ARG A 83 -9.31 -14.53 8.98
CA ARG A 83 -9.49 -15.60 8.00
C ARG A 83 -8.19 -16.26 7.54
N ASN A 84 -7.03 -15.83 8.05
CA ASN A 84 -5.70 -16.23 7.55
C ASN A 84 -5.51 -15.93 6.04
N GLN A 85 -6.09 -14.83 5.57
CA GLN A 85 -6.02 -14.37 4.17
C GLN A 85 -5.27 -13.04 4.02
N HIS A 86 -4.77 -12.47 5.12
CA HIS A 86 -4.00 -11.24 5.07
C HIS A 86 -2.57 -11.51 4.60
N VAL A 87 -2.21 -10.92 3.47
CA VAL A 87 -0.82 -10.80 3.02
C VAL A 87 -0.33 -9.39 3.38
N PRO A 88 0.78 -9.25 4.12
CA PRO A 88 1.24 -7.97 4.65
C PRO A 88 1.98 -7.15 3.59
N PHE A 89 1.39 -6.98 2.40
CA PHE A 89 1.91 -6.20 1.29
C PHE A 89 1.21 -4.84 1.18
N GLU A 90 1.97 -3.77 1.05
CA GLU A 90 1.46 -2.42 0.79
C GLU A 90 2.05 -1.86 -0.50
N PHE A 91 1.19 -1.37 -1.39
CA PHE A 91 1.63 -0.92 -2.70
C PHE A 91 2.09 0.54 -2.67
N LEU A 92 3.39 0.78 -2.86
CA LEU A 92 4.04 2.08 -2.69
C LEU A 92 3.36 3.22 -3.45
N ASN A 93 2.90 2.97 -4.68
CA ASN A 93 2.29 3.99 -5.54
C ASN A 93 1.03 4.63 -4.93
N TYR A 94 0.35 3.94 -4.02
CA TYR A 94 -0.87 4.41 -3.36
C TYR A 94 -0.81 4.33 -1.84
N ALA A 95 0.39 4.16 -1.27
CA ALA A 95 0.56 4.09 0.17
C ALA A 95 0.36 5.48 0.81
N TRP A 96 -0.38 5.50 1.92
CA TRP A 96 -0.54 6.71 2.73
C TRP A 96 0.67 6.94 3.65
N SER A 97 0.79 8.13 4.23
CA SER A 97 1.94 8.50 5.09
C SER A 97 2.09 7.65 6.36
N SER A 98 1.03 6.96 6.78
CA SER A 98 1.04 6.06 7.94
C SER A 98 1.39 4.61 7.59
N GLN A 99 1.66 4.31 6.33
CA GLN A 99 1.99 2.97 5.82
C GLN A 99 3.49 2.82 5.60
N ASP A 100 3.99 1.58 5.60
CA ASP A 100 5.40 1.25 5.40
C ASP A 100 5.55 0.16 4.32
N PRO A 101 5.39 0.53 3.04
CA PRO A 101 5.45 -0.40 1.93
C PRO A 101 6.84 -1.03 1.77
N VAL A 102 7.92 -0.32 2.07
CA VAL A 102 9.27 -0.85 1.90
C VAL A 102 9.51 -2.02 2.85
N THR A 103 9.09 -1.90 4.11
CA THR A 103 9.16 -3.03 5.05
C THR A 103 8.20 -4.16 4.66
N SER A 104 7.06 -3.84 4.07
CA SER A 104 6.07 -4.82 3.57
C SER A 104 6.64 -5.78 2.51
N TYR A 105 7.74 -5.42 1.82
CA TYR A 105 8.36 -6.26 0.77
C TYR A 105 9.24 -7.39 1.32
N GLY A 106 9.36 -7.48 2.65
CA GLY A 106 10.23 -8.43 3.32
C GLY A 106 11.66 -7.91 3.51
N SER A 107 12.33 -8.45 4.52
CA SER A 107 13.67 -8.00 4.94
C SER A 107 14.72 -8.16 3.85
N GLU A 108 14.64 -9.23 3.07
CA GLU A 108 15.56 -9.49 1.96
C GLU A 108 15.45 -8.41 0.88
N ASN A 109 14.25 -8.15 0.37
CA ASN A 109 14.05 -7.14 -0.67
C ASN A 109 14.33 -5.72 -0.16
N LYS A 110 13.94 -5.39 1.08
CA LYS A 110 14.32 -4.11 1.70
C LYS A 110 15.84 -3.96 1.73
N SER A 111 16.58 -5.00 2.13
CA SER A 111 18.05 -4.98 2.17
C SER A 111 18.65 -4.82 0.78
N GLN A 112 18.12 -5.52 -0.23
CA GLN A 112 18.57 -5.38 -1.62
C GLN A 112 18.31 -3.96 -2.16
N LEU A 113 17.12 -3.40 -1.95
CA LEU A 113 16.80 -2.02 -2.33
C LEU A 113 17.74 -1.00 -1.68
N GLN A 114 18.03 -1.19 -0.39
CA GLN A 114 19.00 -0.35 0.33
C GLN A 114 20.43 -0.50 -0.20
N ALA A 115 20.84 -1.71 -0.59
CA ALA A 115 22.15 -1.95 -1.19
C ALA A 115 22.29 -1.24 -2.54
N VAL A 116 21.31 -1.40 -3.42
CA VAL A 116 21.23 -0.70 -4.71
C VAL A 116 21.24 0.82 -4.50
N SER A 117 20.49 1.33 -3.52
CA SER A 117 20.52 2.77 -3.22
C SER A 117 21.91 3.25 -2.80
N ARG A 118 22.67 2.47 -2.04
CA ARG A 118 24.05 2.85 -1.65
C ARG A 118 25.03 2.78 -2.81
N GLU A 119 24.83 1.85 -3.73
CA GLU A 119 25.69 1.67 -4.90
C GLU A 119 25.50 2.80 -5.93
N PHE A 120 24.25 3.13 -6.24
CA PHE A 120 23.93 4.06 -7.33
C PHE A 120 23.59 5.49 -6.87
N ASP A 121 23.23 5.68 -5.60
CA ASP A 121 23.00 6.99 -4.97
C ASP A 121 23.79 7.09 -3.65
N PRO A 122 25.14 7.02 -3.69
CA PRO A 122 25.97 6.98 -2.49
C PRO A 122 25.84 8.24 -1.60
N GLU A 123 25.51 9.38 -2.20
CA GLU A 123 25.24 10.62 -1.46
C GLU A 123 23.83 10.64 -0.85
N GLY A 124 22.95 9.75 -1.31
CA GLY A 124 21.56 9.63 -0.86
C GLY A 124 20.71 10.81 -1.31
N VAL A 125 20.93 11.36 -2.50
CA VAL A 125 20.18 12.48 -3.08
C VAL A 125 18.68 12.22 -3.00
N PHE A 126 18.20 11.03 -3.40
CA PHE A 126 16.77 10.71 -3.39
C PHE A 126 16.24 10.38 -1.98
N GLN A 127 17.12 9.96 -1.09
CA GLN A 127 16.78 9.67 0.31
C GLN A 127 16.71 10.95 1.16
N LYS A 128 17.56 11.96 0.87
CA LYS A 128 17.74 13.16 1.70
C LYS A 128 17.15 14.42 1.09
N LEU A 129 17.37 14.65 -0.21
CA LEU A 129 17.10 15.94 -0.84
C LEU A 129 15.72 16.01 -1.51
N VAL A 130 15.11 14.86 -1.82
CA VAL A 130 13.74 14.81 -2.33
C VAL A 130 12.76 14.85 -1.15
N PRO A 131 11.94 15.91 -1.02
CA PRO A 131 10.96 16.00 0.07
C PRO A 131 9.81 15.00 -0.14
N GLY A 132 9.30 14.46 0.97
CA GLY A 132 8.21 13.50 0.96
C GLY A 132 8.61 12.13 0.40
N GLY A 133 7.58 11.33 0.06
CA GLY A 133 7.74 9.93 -0.35
C GLY A 133 8.16 9.01 0.79
N LEU A 134 7.93 7.71 0.61
CA LEU A 134 8.31 6.68 1.57
C LEU A 134 9.76 6.25 1.27
N LYS A 135 10.64 6.37 2.25
CA LYS A 135 12.10 6.23 2.08
C LYS A 135 12.54 4.79 2.35
N LEU A 136 13.66 4.39 1.73
CA LEU A 136 14.18 3.03 1.88
C LEU A 136 14.80 2.79 3.27
N PHE A 137 15.22 3.87 3.93
CA PHE A 137 15.94 3.87 5.21
C PHE A 137 15.11 4.46 6.37
N ALA A 138 13.82 4.72 6.15
CA ALA A 138 12.90 5.10 7.21
C ALA A 138 12.55 3.91 8.11
#